data_AF-A0A836BP54-F1
#
_entry.id   AF-A0A836BP54-F1
#
_cell.length_a   1.000
_cell.length_b   1.000
_cell.length_c   1.000
_cell.angle_alpha   90.00
_cell.angle_beta   90.00
_cell.angle_gamma   90.00
#
_symmetry.space_group_name_H-M   'P 1'
#
loop_
_entity.id
_entity.type
_entity.pdbx_description
1 polymer ?
#
loop_
_entity_poly.entity_id
_entity_poly.type
_entity_poly.pdbx_seq_one_letter_code
_entity_poly.pdbx_strand_id
1 'polypeptide(L)'
;MMLVRPKTRDPTLLLRALGYSCLGGMTASGTLGAVKFSSIDEEGFEDRAYRLFYNKGQNRTDGFAAIGAAVGFAAAAVLARQSGLGALGGAAVGTAVGVAAHVATQPAEE
;
A
#
# COMPACT_ATOMS: atom_id res chain seq x y z
N MET A 1 30.83 2.78 34.84
CA MET A 1 29.72 2.08 34.15
C MET A 1 28.72 3.14 33.70
N MET A 2 28.74 3.53 32.43
CA MET A 2 27.97 4.67 31.90
C MET A 2 26.60 4.16 31.42
N LEU A 3 25.52 4.47 32.13
CA LEU A 3 24.15 4.16 31.70
C LEU A 3 23.81 5.04 30.49
N VAL A 4 23.74 4.44 29.31
CA VAL A 4 23.17 5.06 28.11
C VAL A 4 21.66 5.18 28.34
N ARG A 5 21.18 6.39 28.67
CA ARG A 5 19.74 6.69 28.71
C ARG A 5 19.18 6.50 27.29
N PRO A 6 18.15 5.66 27.07
CA PRO A 6 17.52 5.57 25.77
C PRO A 6 16.90 6.94 25.43
N LYS A 7 17.30 7.49 24.28
CA LYS A 7 16.74 8.75 23.75
C LYS A 7 15.27 8.48 23.43
N THR A 8 14.36 8.95 24.29
CA THR A 8 12.92 8.90 24.06
C THR A 8 12.62 9.62 22.75
N ARG A 9 12.30 8.86 21.71
CA ARG A 9 11.91 9.41 20.40
C ARG A 9 10.52 10.00 20.55
N ASP A 10 10.36 11.26 20.15
CA ASP A 10 9.07 11.93 20.17
C ASP A 10 8.09 11.20 19.21
N PRO A 11 7.02 10.59 19.74
CA PRO A 11 6.06 9.83 18.93
C PRO A 11 5.35 10.72 17.91
N THR A 12 5.22 12.02 18.17
CA THR A 12 4.58 12.95 17.23
C THR A 12 5.46 13.26 16.03
N LEU A 13 6.78 13.34 16.22
CA LEU A 13 7.72 13.47 15.10
C LEU A 13 7.70 12.23 14.21
N LEU A 14 7.63 11.04 14.81
CA LEU A 14 7.52 9.79 14.06
C LEU A 14 6.23 9.74 13.23
N LEU A 15 5.08 10.06 13.83
CA LEU A 15 3.79 10.09 13.14
C LEU A 15 3.77 11.10 11.99
N ARG A 16 4.35 12.29 12.17
CA ARG A 16 4.47 13.30 11.11
C ARG A 16 5.37 12.82 9.98
N ALA A 17 6.52 12.22 10.29
CA ALA A 17 7.43 11.66 9.28
C ALA A 17 6.75 10.56 8.46
N LEU A 18 5.99 9.67 9.11
CA LEU A 18 5.19 8.65 8.45
C LEU A 18 4.14 9.28 7.52
N GLY A 19 3.38 10.26 8.01
CA GLY A 19 2.38 10.98 7.21
C GLY A 19 2.98 11.65 5.96
N TYR A 20 4.09 12.37 6.11
CA TYR A 20 4.77 12.99 4.97
C TYR A 20 5.37 11.98 4.00
N SER A 21 5.90 10.86 4.50
CA SER A 21 6.41 9.79 3.63
C SER A 21 5.30 9.15 2.79
N CYS A 22 4.11 8.93 3.37
CA CYS A 22 2.94 8.43 2.64
C CYS A 22 2.47 9.43 1.59
N LEU A 23 2.34 10.71 1.94
CA LEU A 23 1.95 11.76 1.00
C LEU A 23 2.95 11.89 -0.15
N GLY A 24 4.24 11.90 0.18
CA GLY A 24 5.33 11.95 -0.81
C GLY A 24 5.29 10.73 -1.74
N GLY A 25 5.17 9.52 -1.20
CA GLY A 25 5.09 8.29 -1.98
C GLY A 25 3.86 8.23 -2.89
N MET A 26 2.69 8.64 -2.39
CA MET A 26 1.45 8.71 -3.17
C MET A 26 1.58 9.72 -4.31
N THR A 27 2.11 10.91 -4.01
CA THR A 27 2.29 11.98 -5.01
C THR A 27 3.26 11.52 -6.09
N ALA A 28 4.43 11.01 -5.70
CA ALA A 28 5.44 10.53 -6.64
C ALA A 28 4.89 9.40 -7.54
N SER A 29 4.22 8.41 -6.96
CA SER A 29 3.66 7.27 -7.71
C SER A 29 2.53 7.72 -8.65
N GLY A 30 1.65 8.62 -8.18
CA GLY A 30 0.58 9.18 -9.00
C GLY A 30 1.11 10.00 -10.18
N THR A 31 2.12 10.85 -9.95
CA THR A 31 2.75 11.64 -11.02
C THR A 31 3.45 10.74 -12.04
N LEU A 32 4.22 9.74 -11.58
CA LEU A 32 4.86 8.77 -12.48
C LEU A 32 3.83 7.99 -13.31
N GLY A 33 2.71 7.59 -12.69
CA GLY A 33 1.59 6.96 -13.39
C GLY A 33 1.00 7.86 -14.47
N ALA A 34 0.68 9.11 -14.13
CA ALA A 34 0.10 10.08 -15.05
C ALA A 34 1.03 10.37 -16.26
N VAL A 35 2.32 10.59 -16.00
CA VAL A 35 3.32 10.80 -17.06
C VAL A 35 3.45 9.56 -17.95
N LYS A 36 3.40 8.36 -17.37
CA LYS A 36 3.47 7.14 -18.16
C LYS A 36 2.23 7.00 -19.05
N PHE A 37 1.03 7.24 -18.51
CA PHE A 37 -0.21 7.16 -19.26
C PHE A 37 -0.34 8.22 -20.36
N SER A 38 0.27 9.40 -20.22
CA SER A 38 0.27 10.41 -21.28
C SER A 38 1.15 10.06 -22.50
N SER A 39 1.91 8.97 -22.42
CA SER A 39 2.85 8.52 -23.46
C SER A 39 2.47 7.19 -24.11
N ILE A 40 1.32 6.62 -23.75
CA ILE A 40 0.84 5.33 -24.25
C ILE A 40 -0.32 5.60 -25.22
N ASP A 41 -0.25 4.98 -26.39
CA ASP A 41 -1.31 4.95 -27.40
C ASP A 41 -2.34 3.83 -27.10
N GLU A 42 -3.42 3.81 -27.86
CA GLU A 42 -4.52 2.85 -27.65
C GLU A 42 -4.04 1.39 -27.71
N GLU A 43 -3.22 1.04 -28.72
CA GLU A 43 -2.65 -0.31 -28.87
C GLU A 43 -1.76 -0.69 -27.67
N GLY A 44 -0.95 0.24 -27.15
CA GLY A 44 -0.15 0.02 -25.95
C GLY A 44 -0.99 -0.16 -24.69
N PHE A 45 -2.19 0.44 -24.61
CA PHE A 45 -3.14 0.18 -23.53
C PHE A 45 -3.73 -1.22 -23.61
N GLU A 46 -4.09 -1.68 -24.81
CA GLU A 46 -4.63 -3.03 -25.03
C GLU A 46 -3.60 -4.12 -24.70
N ASP A 47 -2.35 -3.98 -25.17
CA ASP A 47 -1.27 -4.92 -24.82
C ASP A 47 -1.05 -4.97 -23.29
N ARG A 48 -1.06 -3.80 -22.65
CA ARG A 48 -0.90 -3.73 -21.20
C ARG A 48 -2.06 -4.41 -20.47
N ALA A 49 -3.31 -4.19 -20.90
CA ALA A 49 -4.48 -4.83 -20.33
C ALA A 49 -4.42 -6.36 -20.48
N TYR A 50 -4.03 -6.83 -21.66
CA TYR A 50 -3.81 -8.25 -21.92
C TYR A 50 -2.76 -8.84 -20.99
N ARG A 51 -1.58 -8.22 -20.90
CA ARG A 51 -0.48 -8.68 -20.04
C ARG A 51 -0.85 -8.70 -18.56
N LEU A 52 -1.59 -7.70 -18.07
CA LEU A 52 -2.08 -7.67 -16.70
C LEU A 52 -3.09 -8.79 -16.45
N PHE A 53 -4.06 -8.98 -17.36
CA PHE A 53 -5.09 -10.00 -17.22
C PHE A 53 -4.52 -11.42 -17.11
N TYR A 54 -3.48 -11.74 -17.89
CA TYR A 54 -2.86 -13.07 -17.87
C TYR A 54 -1.74 -13.24 -16.83
N ASN A 55 -1.34 -12.19 -16.13
CA ASN A 55 -0.31 -12.29 -15.10
C ASN A 55 -0.88 -12.84 -13.78
N LYS A 56 -0.86 -14.16 -13.65
CA LYS A 56 -1.36 -14.88 -12.46
C LYS A 56 -0.69 -14.41 -11.16
N GLY A 57 0.60 -14.11 -11.20
CA GLY A 57 1.35 -13.62 -10.03
C GLY A 57 0.84 -12.28 -9.56
N GLN A 58 0.70 -11.32 -10.50
CA GLN A 58 0.14 -9.99 -10.19
C GLN A 58 -1.32 -10.08 -9.75
N ASN A 59 -2.17 -10.84 -10.43
CA ASN A 59 -3.58 -11.01 -10.06
C ASN A 59 -3.74 -11.55 -8.63
N ARG A 60 -2.87 -12.48 -8.23
CA ARG A 60 -2.87 -13.01 -6.85
C ARG A 60 -2.46 -11.91 -5.86
N THR A 61 -1.38 -11.18 -6.13
CA THR A 61 -0.94 -10.08 -5.27
C THR A 61 -2.01 -9.01 -5.12
N ASP A 62 -2.64 -8.62 -6.23
CA ASP A 62 -3.70 -7.62 -6.27
C ASP A 62 -4.93 -8.08 -5.48
N GLY A 63 -5.29 -9.38 -5.58
CA GLY A 63 -6.36 -9.96 -4.77
C GLY A 63 -6.09 -9.86 -3.26
N PHE A 64 -4.88 -10.23 -2.82
CA PHE A 64 -4.48 -10.11 -1.41
C PHE A 64 -4.42 -8.65 -0.94
N ALA A 65 -3.87 -7.76 -1.77
CA ALA A 65 -3.81 -6.33 -1.51
C ALA A 65 -5.23 -5.73 -1.35
N ALA A 66 -6.16 -6.06 -2.27
CA ALA A 66 -7.53 -5.57 -2.25
C ALA A 66 -8.32 -6.09 -1.04
N ILE A 67 -8.22 -7.39 -0.74
CA ILE A 67 -8.87 -7.99 0.44
C ILE A 67 -8.29 -7.36 1.72
N GLY A 68 -6.97 -7.26 1.81
CA GLY A 68 -6.30 -6.61 2.93
C GLY A 68 -6.75 -5.17 3.13
N ALA A 69 -6.80 -4.39 2.04
CA ALA A 69 -7.30 -3.01 2.06
C ALA A 69 -8.74 -2.92 2.57
N ALA A 70 -9.64 -3.77 2.06
CA ALA A 70 -11.05 -3.77 2.45
C ALA A 70 -11.23 -4.13 3.94
N VAL A 71 -10.53 -5.15 4.42
CA VAL A 71 -10.57 -5.56 5.83
C VAL A 71 -9.98 -4.48 6.73
N GLY A 72 -8.83 -3.91 6.36
CA GLY A 72 -8.19 -2.84 7.12
C GLY A 72 -9.04 -1.57 7.16
N PHE A 73 -9.68 -1.21 6.05
CA PHE A 73 -10.64 -0.10 5.98
C PHE A 73 -11.80 -0.32 6.94
N ALA A 74 -12.45 -1.49 6.87
CA ALA A 74 -13.59 -1.82 7.71
C ALA A 74 -13.20 -1.84 9.21
N ALA A 75 -12.05 -2.43 9.55
CA ALA A 75 -11.55 -2.45 10.91
C ALA A 75 -11.29 -1.03 11.45
N ALA A 76 -10.64 -0.17 10.67
CA ALA A 76 -10.38 1.20 11.08
C ALA A 76 -11.66 2.05 11.13
N ALA A 77 -12.62 1.84 10.23
CA ALA A 77 -13.90 2.53 10.26
C ALA A 77 -14.68 2.24 11.57
N VAL A 78 -14.59 1.00 12.07
CA VAL A 78 -15.20 0.59 13.35
C VAL A 78 -14.41 1.11 14.55
N LEU A 79 -13.07 0.98 14.53
CA LEU A 79 -12.23 1.24 15.70
C LEU A 79 -11.81 2.70 15.88
N ALA A 80 -11.63 3.47 14.81
CA ALA A 80 -11.05 4.81 14.84
C ALA A 80 -12.08 5.95 14.84
N ARG A 81 -13.35 5.67 15.20
CA ARG A 81 -14.47 6.64 15.24
C ARG A 81 -14.52 7.53 13.98
N GLN A 82 -14.99 6.96 12.87
CA GLN A 82 -15.52 7.67 11.67
C GLN A 82 -14.71 8.87 11.13
N SER A 83 -13.39 8.94 11.33
CA SER A 83 -12.58 9.86 10.51
C SER A 83 -12.32 9.19 9.17
N GLY A 84 -12.75 9.81 8.06
CA GLY A 84 -12.51 9.28 6.72
C GLY A 84 -11.01 9.02 6.45
N LEU A 85 -10.15 9.85 7.02
CA LEU A 85 -8.70 9.67 6.99
C LEU A 85 -8.22 8.44 7.78
N GLY A 86 -8.84 8.15 8.92
CA GLY A 86 -8.53 6.94 9.70
C GLY A 86 -8.88 5.66 8.95
N ALA A 87 -10.02 5.65 8.26
CA ALA A 87 -10.43 4.50 7.43
C ALA A 87 -9.48 4.29 6.23
N LEU A 88 -9.05 5.36 5.57
CA LEU A 88 -8.03 5.28 4.50
C LEU A 88 -6.67 4.83 5.02
N GLY A 89 -6.27 5.28 6.21
CA GLY A 89 -5.07 4.76 6.89
C GLY A 89 -5.19 3.26 7.20
N GLY A 90 -6.37 2.81 7.64
CA GLY A 90 -6.69 1.40 7.81
C GLY A 90 -6.56 0.59 6.53
N ALA A 91 -7.05 1.12 5.41
CA ALA A 91 -6.88 0.49 4.10
C ALA A 91 -5.40 0.33 3.75
N ALA A 92 -4.58 1.39 3.92
CA ALA A 92 -3.16 1.34 3.60
C ALA A 92 -2.40 0.28 4.43
N VAL A 93 -2.67 0.22 5.75
CA VAL A 93 -2.09 -0.81 6.62
C VAL A 93 -2.59 -2.20 6.21
N GLY A 94 -3.88 -2.32 5.92
CA GLY A 94 -4.50 -3.56 5.44
C GLY A 94 -3.87 -4.08 4.14
N THR A 95 -3.60 -3.20 3.17
CA THR A 95 -2.89 -3.55 1.93
C THR A 95 -1.50 -4.12 2.23
N ALA A 96 -0.73 -3.46 3.10
CA ALA A 96 0.61 -3.92 3.45
C ALA A 96 0.58 -5.30 4.12
N VAL A 97 -0.37 -5.54 5.02
CA VAL A 97 -0.58 -6.85 5.65
C VAL A 97 -1.04 -7.89 4.63
N GLY A 98 -1.92 -7.53 3.69
CA GLY A 98 -2.36 -8.41 2.61
C GLY A 98 -1.20 -8.86 1.73
N VAL A 99 -0.32 -7.94 1.33
CA VAL A 99 0.91 -8.27 0.57
C VAL A 99 1.86 -9.15 1.38
N ALA A 100 2.04 -8.86 2.68
CA ALA A 100 2.84 -9.72 3.55
C ALA A 100 2.25 -11.16 3.64
N ALA A 101 0.93 -11.27 3.74
CA ALA A 101 0.23 -12.55 3.73
C ALA A 101 0.38 -13.28 2.38
N HIS A 102 0.34 -12.56 1.26
CA HIS A 102 0.61 -13.12 -0.07
C HIS A 102 1.99 -13.78 -0.12
N VAL A 103 3.03 -13.06 0.33
CA VAL A 103 4.43 -13.54 0.35
C VAL A 103 4.56 -14.74 1.27
N ALA A 104 3.96 -14.68 2.46
CA ALA A 104 4.02 -15.77 3.44
C ALA A 104 3.30 -17.05 2.98
N THR A 105 2.32 -16.94 2.08
CA THR A 105 1.51 -18.06 1.58
C THR A 105 1.82 -18.42 0.13
N GLN A 106 2.84 -17.81 -0.47
CA GLN A 106 3.20 -18.09 -1.84
C GLN A 106 3.65 -19.55 -1.98
N PRO A 107 3.06 -20.33 -2.90
CA PRO A 107 3.55 -21.68 -3.16
C PRO A 107 4.99 -21.62 -3.67
N ALA A 108 5.81 -22.60 -3.31
CA ALA A 108 7.14 -22.74 -3.87
C ALA A 108 7.03 -22.88 -5.40
N GLU A 109 7.91 -22.19 -6.13
CA GLU A 109 7.99 -22.32 -7.58
C GLU A 109 8.36 -23.78 -7.93
N GLU A 110 7.50 -24.44 -8.73
CA GLU A 110 7.76 -25.78 -9.29
C GLU A 110 8.71 -25.70 -10.50
#